data_AF-Q5DB32-F1
#
_entry.id   AF-Q5DB32-F1
#
_cell.length_a   1.000
_cell.length_b   1.000
_cell.length_c   1.000
_cell.angle_alpha   90.00
_cell.angle_beta   90.00
_cell.angle_gamma   90.00
#
_symmetry.space_group_name_H-M   'P 1'
#
loop_
_entity.id
_entity.type
_entity.pdbx_description
1 polymer ?
#
loop_
_entity_poly.entity_id
_entity_poly.type
_entity_poly.pdbx_seq_one_letter_code
_entity_poly.pdbx_strand_id
1 'polypeptide(L)'
;MAVSNAVGSNVFDILICMGLPWLKKAIFSQTPIVIYFRGLLYSTLTLFTTVIYLLAATHINRWRLTKSYGYALLIGYVIVLIFCSLYELNYFGTVHLPPCPFNE
;
A
#
# COMPACT_ATOMS: atom_id res chain seq x y z
N MET A 1 -16.81 4.17 -16.06
CA MET A 1 -17.37 4.60 -14.76
C MET A 1 -16.81 3.80 -13.58
N ALA A 2 -16.70 2.48 -13.66
CA ALA A 2 -16.17 1.66 -12.55
C ALA A 2 -14.70 1.97 -12.17
N VAL A 3 -13.83 2.13 -13.17
CA VAL A 3 -12.38 2.35 -12.95
C VAL A 3 -12.12 3.68 -12.23
N SER A 4 -12.81 4.76 -12.60
CA SER A 4 -12.65 6.07 -11.95
C SER A 4 -13.16 6.07 -10.51
N ASN A 5 -14.23 5.31 -10.21
CA ASN A 5 -14.72 5.17 -8.84
C ASN A 5 -13.73 4.35 -7.98
N ALA A 6 -13.18 3.27 -8.54
CA ALA A 6 -12.18 2.44 -7.85
C ALA A 6 -10.87 3.20 -7.59
N VAL A 7 -10.39 3.98 -8.57
CA VAL A 7 -9.20 4.82 -8.42
C VAL A 7 -9.47 5.97 -7.44
N GLY A 8 -10.60 6.65 -7.56
CA GLY A 8 -10.98 7.76 -6.67
C GLY A 8 -11.13 7.31 -5.21
N SER A 9 -11.77 6.17 -4.97
CA SER A 9 -11.91 5.61 -3.62
C SER A 9 -10.56 5.20 -3.01
N ASN A 10 -9.65 4.62 -3.79
CA ASN A 10 -8.31 4.27 -3.29
C ASN A 10 -7.50 5.51 -2.91
N VAL A 11 -7.49 6.52 -3.80
CA VAL A 11 -6.76 7.78 -3.54
C VAL A 11 -7.33 8.51 -2.32
N PHE A 12 -8.66 8.54 -2.18
CA PHE A 12 -9.32 9.10 -1.01
C PHE A 12 -8.96 8.35 0.28
N ASP A 13 -8.96 7.01 0.26
CA ASP A 13 -8.62 6.21 1.44
C ASP A 13 -7.18 6.44 1.91
N ILE A 14 -6.23 6.49 0.98
CA ILE A 14 -4.81 6.74 1.29
C ILE A 14 -4.59 8.15 1.85
N LEU A 15 -5.26 9.17 1.30
CA LEU A 15 -5.03 10.56 1.71
C LEU A 15 -5.82 10.93 2.98
N ILE A 16 -7.09 10.52 3.04
CA ILE A 16 -8.02 10.92 4.09
C ILE A 16 -8.08 9.85 5.19
N CYS A 17 -8.36 8.59 4.88
CA CYS A 17 -8.51 7.56 5.90
C CYS A 17 -7.20 7.25 6.64
N MET A 18 -6.05 7.31 5.96
CA MET A 18 -4.73 7.13 6.60
C MET A 18 -4.11 8.44 7.11
N GLY A 19 -4.35 9.57 6.44
CA GLY A 19 -3.78 10.86 6.83
C GLY A 19 -4.47 11.52 8.04
N LEU A 20 -5.78 11.38 8.17
CA LEU A 20 -6.59 12.03 9.20
C LEU A 20 -6.34 11.48 10.62
N PRO A 21 -6.14 10.16 10.85
CA PRO A 21 -5.70 9.63 12.14
C PRO A 21 -4.32 10.16 12.56
N TRP A 22 -3.40 10.31 11.61
CA TRP A 22 -2.07 10.87 11.84
C TRP A 22 -2.13 12.35 12.23
N LEU A 23 -2.97 13.13 11.54
CA LEU A 23 -3.24 14.53 11.88
C LEU A 23 -3.81 14.64 13.30
N LYS A 24 -4.81 13.80 13.64
CA LYS A 24 -5.37 13.75 15.00
C LYS A 24 -4.31 13.44 16.04
N LYS A 25 -3.46 12.44 15.78
CA LYS A 25 -2.38 12.06 16.70
C LYS A 25 -1.37 13.19 16.90
N ALA A 26 -1.03 13.91 15.84
CA ALA A 26 -0.13 15.07 15.88
C ALA A 26 -0.72 16.25 16.67
N ILE A 27 -2.03 16.49 16.58
CA ILE A 27 -2.71 17.56 17.32
C ILE A 27 -2.86 17.21 18.80
N PHE A 28 -3.17 15.94 19.11
CA PHE A 28 -3.49 15.52 20.48
C PHE A 28 -2.26 15.11 21.30
N SER A 29 -1.15 14.71 20.65
CA SER A 29 0.09 14.36 21.35
C SER A 29 0.96 15.60 21.54
N GLN A 30 1.04 16.13 22.76
CA GLN A 30 2.03 17.16 23.14
C GLN A 30 3.45 16.60 23.34
N THR A 31 3.66 15.30 23.12
CA THR A 31 4.95 14.59 23.23
C THR A 31 5.47 14.16 21.87
N PRO A 32 6.81 14.11 21.66
CA PRO A 32 7.39 13.70 20.39
C PRO A 32 6.98 12.26 20.06
N ILE A 33 6.22 12.11 18.97
CA ILE A 33 5.78 10.80 18.47
C ILE A 33 7.00 10.16 17.79
N VAL A 34 7.55 9.10 18.38
CA VAL A 34 8.64 8.34 17.77
C VAL A 34 8.06 7.54 16.60
N ILE A 35 8.37 7.97 15.38
CA ILE A 35 7.90 7.35 14.15
C ILE A 35 9.01 6.46 13.61
N TYR A 36 8.76 5.15 13.47
CA TYR A 36 9.67 4.27 12.75
C TYR A 36 9.52 4.50 11.24
N PHE A 37 10.36 5.38 10.69
CA PHE A 37 10.34 5.76 9.27
C PHE A 37 10.57 4.59 8.31
N ARG A 38 11.28 3.53 8.73
CA ARG A 38 11.59 2.38 7.88
C ARG A 38 10.34 1.70 7.32
N GLY A 39 9.34 1.42 8.15
CA GLY A 39 8.09 0.77 7.70
C GLY A 39 7.22 1.72 6.87
N LEU A 40 7.11 2.98 7.29
CA LEU A 40 6.27 3.98 6.62
C LEU A 40 6.77 4.31 5.20
N LEU A 41 8.08 4.47 5.05
CA LEU A 41 8.73 4.73 3.77
C LEU A 41 8.58 3.51 2.85
N TYR A 42 8.68 2.28 3.38
CA TYR A 42 8.49 1.05 2.62
C TYR A 42 7.06 0.90 2.08
N SER A 43 6.05 1.11 2.92
CA SER A 43 4.64 1.10 2.49
C SER A 43 4.36 2.20 1.46
N THR A 44 4.95 3.39 1.64
CA THR A 44 4.75 4.48 0.68
C THR A 44 5.38 4.18 -0.67
N LEU A 45 6.61 3.66 -0.69
CA LEU A 45 7.30 3.29 -1.94
C LEU A 45 6.60 2.16 -2.68
N THR A 46 6.24 1.08 -1.98
CA THR A 46 5.52 -0.05 -2.59
C THR A 46 4.18 0.40 -3.17
N LEU A 47 3.43 1.24 -2.44
CA LEU A 47 2.15 1.77 -2.90
C LEU A 47 2.32 2.70 -4.10
N PHE A 48 3.36 3.53 -4.12
CA PHE A 48 3.65 4.40 -5.26
C PHE A 48 4.06 3.59 -6.50
N THR A 49 4.89 2.56 -6.32
CA THR A 49 5.31 1.66 -7.41
C THR A 49 4.14 0.91 -8.02
N THR A 50 3.19 0.40 -7.22
CA THR A 50 2.02 -0.31 -7.76
C THR A 50 1.09 0.60 -8.54
N VAL A 51 0.90 1.86 -8.10
CA VAL A 51 0.11 2.86 -8.84
C VAL A 51 0.76 3.19 -10.19
N ILE A 52 2.09 3.39 -10.22
CA ILE A 52 2.82 3.63 -11.47
C ILE A 52 2.68 2.42 -12.40
N TYR A 53 2.87 1.20 -11.89
CA TYR A 53 2.71 -0.03 -12.66
C TYR A 53 1.32 -0.13 -13.28
N LEU A 54 0.28 0.14 -12.49
CA LEU A 54 -1.11 0.08 -12.94
C LEU A 54 -1.42 1.16 -14.00
N LEU A 55 -0.91 2.38 -13.83
CA LEU A 55 -1.03 3.45 -14.82
C LEU A 55 -0.29 3.12 -16.12
N ALA A 56 0.94 2.62 -16.03
CA ALA A 56 1.75 2.23 -17.18
C ALA A 56 1.10 1.07 -17.96
N ALA A 57 0.65 0.03 -17.26
CA ALA A 57 -0.05 -1.10 -17.85
C ALA A 57 -1.35 -0.64 -18.56
N THR A 58 -2.09 0.29 -17.96
CA THR A 58 -3.34 0.84 -18.53
C THR A 58 -3.04 1.68 -19.78
N HIS A 59 -1.96 2.46 -19.74
CA HIS A 59 -1.54 3.31 -20.84
C HIS A 59 -1.07 2.49 -22.06
N ILE A 60 -0.27 1.43 -21.83
CA ILE A 60 0.17 0.51 -22.89
C ILE A 60 -1.03 -0.19 -23.53
N ASN A 61 -2.06 -0.53 -22.75
CA ASN A 61 -3.27 -1.17 -23.26
C ASN A 61 -4.27 -0.18 -23.91
N ARG A 62 -3.79 1.01 -24.32
CA ARG A 62 -4.57 2.05 -25.03
C ARG A 62 -5.86 2.44 -24.31
N TRP A 63 -5.87 2.39 -22.97
CA TRP A 63 -7.03 2.71 -22.13
C TRP A 63 -8.27 1.84 -22.40
N ARG A 64 -8.11 0.69 -23.07
CA ARG A 64 -9.19 -0.29 -23.27
C ARG A 64 -9.07 -1.39 -22.23
N LEU A 65 -10.11 -1.56 -21.42
CA LEU A 65 -10.21 -2.65 -20.46
C LEU A 65 -10.65 -3.93 -21.19
N THR A 66 -9.69 -4.73 -21.64
CA THR A 66 -9.95 -6.06 -22.22
C THR A 66 -9.91 -7.14 -21.14
N LYS A 67 -10.60 -8.27 -21.34
CA LYS A 67 -10.61 -9.38 -20.34
C LYS A 67 -9.21 -9.91 -20.03
N SER A 68 -8.35 -10.01 -21.04
CA SER A 68 -6.95 -10.44 -20.88
C SER A 68 -6.14 -9.46 -20.01
N TYR A 69 -6.42 -8.16 -20.12
CA TYR A 69 -5.80 -7.14 -19.28
C TYR A 69 -6.23 -7.26 -17.81
N GLY A 70 -7.49 -7.63 -17.57
CA GLY A 70 -7.98 -7.96 -16.23
C GLY A 70 -7.21 -9.12 -15.58
N TYR A 71 -6.94 -10.19 -16.34
CA TYR A 71 -6.11 -11.30 -15.84
C TYR A 71 -4.67 -10.88 -15.55
N ALA A 72 -4.06 -10.07 -16.42
CA ALA A 72 -2.71 -9.55 -16.19
C ALA A 72 -2.62 -8.71 -14.91
N LEU A 73 -3.60 -7.83 -14.67
CA LEU A 73 -3.71 -7.04 -13.44
C LEU A 73 -3.89 -7.91 -12.20
N LEU A 74 -4.71 -8.97 -12.29
CA LEU A 74 -4.99 -9.87 -11.18
C LEU A 74 -3.75 -10.69 -10.80
N ILE A 75 -2.98 -11.16 -11.78
CA ILE A 75 -1.68 -11.83 -11.55
C ILE A 75 -0.69 -10.87 -10.91
N GLY A 76 -0.58 -9.63 -11.43
CA GLY A 76 0.28 -8.60 -10.83
C GLY A 76 -0.08 -8.30 -9.38
N TYR A 77 -1.38 -8.26 -9.06
CA TYR A 77 -1.87 -8.08 -7.70
C TYR A 77 -1.46 -9.22 -6.76
N VAL A 78 -1.59 -10.48 -7.19
CA VAL A 78 -1.16 -11.65 -6.41
C VAL A 78 0.34 -11.63 -6.15
N ILE A 79 1.15 -11.28 -7.15
CA ILE A 79 2.61 -11.16 -6.99
C ILE A 79 2.95 -10.11 -5.92
N VAL A 80 2.34 -8.93 -5.98
CA VAL A 80 2.54 -7.87 -4.97
C VAL A 80 2.14 -8.35 -3.57
N LEU A 81 1.01 -9.06 -3.44
CA LEU A 81 0.57 -9.62 -2.17
C LEU A 81 1.59 -10.61 -1.58
N ILE A 82 2.14 -11.49 -2.42
CA ILE A 82 3.19 -12.42 -2.00
C ILE A 82 4.43 -11.65 -1.53
N PHE A 83 4.86 -10.64 -2.28
CA PHE A 83 5.98 -9.78 -1.87
C PHE A 83 5.70 -9.09 -0.52
N CYS A 84 4.56 -8.42 -0.35
CA CYS A 84 4.20 -7.78 0.92
C CYS A 84 4.17 -8.78 2.09
N SER A 85 3.66 -9.99 1.86
CA SER A 85 3.61 -11.04 2.88
C SER A 85 5.00 -11.54 3.26
N LEU A 86 5.90 -11.76 2.28
CA LEU A 86 7.29 -12.14 2.51
C LEU A 86 8.08 -11.06 3.27
N TYR A 87 7.76 -9.78 3.04
CA TYR A 87 8.34 -8.66 3.78
C TYR A 87 7.88 -8.63 5.24
N GLU A 88 6.59 -8.83 5.52
CA GLU A 88 6.07 -8.94 6.90
C GLU A 88 6.64 -10.18 7.61
N LEU A 89 6.85 -11.28 6.89
CA LEU A 89 7.49 -12.50 7.39
C LEU A 89 9.02 -12.36 7.58
N ASN A 90 9.60 -11.16 7.43
CA ASN A 90 11.02 -10.86 7.68
C ASN A 90 12.02 -11.70 6.85
N TYR A 91 11.60 -12.25 5.70
CA TYR A 91 12.46 -13.15 4.90
C TYR A 91 13.70 -12.45 4.33
N PHE A 92 13.62 -11.14 4.05
CA PHE A 92 14.72 -10.32 3.51
C PHE A 92 15.52 -9.54 4.58
N GLY A 93 15.34 -9.90 5.87
CA GLY A 93 15.97 -9.25 7.02
C GLY A 93 14.93 -8.70 7.99
N THR A 94 15.31 -8.51 9.26
CA THR A 94 14.40 -8.04 10.32
C THR A 94 13.98 -6.57 10.07
N VAL A 95 12.85 -6.37 9.40
CA VAL A 95 12.22 -5.07 9.16
C VAL A 95 11.27 -4.71 10.30
N HIS A 96 10.51 -5.70 10.81
CA HIS A 96 9.65 -5.58 12.00
C HIS A 96 10.25 -6.32 13.21
N LEU A 97 10.03 -5.76 14.41
CA LEU A 97 10.25 -6.46 15.68
C LEU A 97 9.29 -7.66 15.76
N PRO A 98 9.67 -8.77 16.41
CA PRO A 98 8.75 -9.88 16.62
C PRO A 98 7.48 -9.38 17.32
N PRO A 99 6.29 -9.91 16.98
CA PRO A 99 5.07 -9.61 17.72
C PRO A 99 5.31 -9.91 19.20
N CYS A 100 4.84 -9.03 20.09
CA CYS A 100 4.98 -9.22 21.54
C CYS A 100 4.54 -10.64 21.91
N PRO A 101 5.26 -11.33 22.81
CA PRO A 101 4.82 -12.64 23.27
C PRO A 101 3.40 -12.50 23.82
N PHE A 102 2.49 -13.37 23.36
CA PHE A 102 1.26 -13.65 24.06
C PHE A 102 1.67 -14.33 25.37
N ASN A 103 1.96 -13.52 26.39
CA ASN A 103 2.07 -14.04 27.74
C ASN A 103 0.65 -14.35 28.21
N GLU A 104 0.44 -15.62 28.55
CA GLU A 104 -0.67 -16.09 29.40
C GLU A 104 -0.65 -15.40 30.77
#